data_AF-A0A966QI66-F1
#
_entry.id   AF-A0A966QI66-F1
#
_cell.length_a   1.000
_cell.length_b   1.000
_cell.length_c   1.000
_cell.angle_alpha   90.00
_cell.angle_beta   90.00
_cell.angle_gamma   90.00
#
_symmetry.space_group_name_H-M   'P 1'
#
loop_
_entity.id
_entity.type
_entity.pdbx_description
1 polymer ?
#
loop_
_entity_poly.entity_id
_entity_poly.type
_entity_poly.pdbx_seq_one_letter_code
_entity_poly.pdbx_strand_id
1 'polypeptide(L)'
;EAGEAMAKELGFDVLPSIVFALTPGDYTAQCLTLKSQGANYAYLGNTAGSNISVLRACQTAGVDAQFLGNVWGMDENAMKAAGAAANGVVFPVRTAVVWGQSAPGMANVEAISRVSDPAGRAYRPVHYLAGICASMLMAEAVDSAISQGGELTGEKVRNGFYARTNWVPKGFEGVCNPSTFNAEDHRGTLRVALYRAVKDGRLSRWLVRDDKGHARLMAECVGPIRSGVLRVRAETRRAAPAPEPEPAPELPQPSWLDVAAWANELLDCSAWSAPPWPADRWATLKVVLDEASDLAAEHGPFDAAVLEQLDEEADDLAL
;
A
#
# COMPACT_ATOMS: atom_id res chain seq x y z
N GLU A 1 -2.58 -21.14 3.07
CA GLU A 1 -2.03 -22.34 2.38
C GLU A 1 -0.71 -22.09 1.64
N ALA A 2 -0.63 -21.25 0.60
CA ALA A 2 0.62 -21.11 -0.19
C ALA A 2 1.87 -20.68 0.64
N GLY A 3 1.71 -19.75 1.59
CA GLY A 3 2.82 -19.32 2.46
C GLY A 3 3.26 -20.38 3.47
N GLU A 4 2.32 -21.17 4.00
CA GLU A 4 2.61 -22.24 4.95
C GLU A 4 3.30 -23.42 4.27
N ALA A 5 2.90 -23.76 3.04
CA ALA A 5 3.55 -24.78 2.24
C ALA A 5 5.02 -24.41 1.98
N MET A 6 5.28 -23.18 1.55
CA MET A 6 6.64 -22.68 1.33
C MET A 6 7.47 -22.67 2.63
N ALA A 7 6.87 -22.29 3.76
CA ALA A 7 7.56 -22.34 5.05
C ALA A 7 7.98 -23.78 5.42
N LYS A 8 7.10 -24.76 5.21
CA LYS A 8 7.43 -26.19 5.43
C LYS A 8 8.54 -26.67 4.50
N GLU A 9 8.50 -26.30 3.22
CA GLU A 9 9.56 -26.63 2.25
C GLU A 9 10.93 -26.06 2.64
N LEU A 10 10.94 -24.85 3.23
CA LEU A 10 12.14 -24.21 3.77
C LEU A 10 12.60 -24.79 5.12
N GLY A 11 11.88 -25.78 5.67
CA GLY A 11 12.23 -26.48 6.90
C GLY A 11 11.74 -25.81 8.19
N PHE A 12 10.78 -24.89 8.11
CA PHE A 12 10.15 -24.31 9.29
C PHE A 12 9.10 -25.26 9.88
N ASP A 13 9.03 -25.30 11.20
CA ASP A 13 7.88 -25.85 11.92
C ASP A 13 6.73 -24.83 11.88
N VAL A 14 5.65 -25.17 11.18
CA VAL A 14 4.49 -24.28 11.01
C VAL A 14 3.47 -24.60 12.08
N LEU A 15 3.44 -23.73 13.10
CA LEU A 15 2.53 -23.81 14.24
C LEU A 15 1.07 -23.50 13.83
N PRO A 16 0.07 -23.93 14.63
CA PRO A 16 -1.33 -23.63 14.36
C PRO A 16 -1.57 -22.13 14.25
N SER A 17 -2.29 -21.71 13.21
CA SER A 17 -2.60 -20.31 12.96
C SER A 17 -3.49 -19.73 14.06
N ILE A 18 -3.26 -18.46 14.38
CA ILE A 18 -4.04 -17.69 15.35
C ILE A 18 -4.87 -16.67 14.57
N VAL A 19 -6.18 -16.80 14.64
CA VAL A 19 -7.12 -15.90 13.97
C VAL A 19 -7.45 -14.73 14.89
N PHE A 20 -7.45 -13.51 14.34
CA PHE A 20 -7.86 -12.29 15.02
C PHE A 20 -8.58 -11.35 14.04
N ALA A 21 -9.47 -10.52 14.58
CA ALA A 21 -10.31 -9.62 13.78
C ALA A 21 -9.50 -8.52 13.06
N LEU A 22 -10.06 -7.97 11.98
CA LEU A 22 -9.53 -6.78 11.29
C LEU A 22 -9.80 -5.48 12.07
N THR A 23 -10.83 -5.48 12.92
CA THR A 23 -11.16 -4.35 13.80
C THR A 23 -10.23 -4.34 15.02
N PRO A 24 -9.73 -3.18 15.48
CA PRO A 24 -8.92 -3.10 16.69
C PRO A 24 -9.65 -3.72 17.90
N GLY A 25 -8.94 -4.49 18.73
CA GLY A 25 -9.52 -5.10 19.94
C GLY A 25 -8.47 -5.53 20.97
N ASP A 26 -8.93 -6.19 22.03
CA ASP A 26 -8.05 -6.88 22.99
C ASP A 26 -7.64 -8.23 22.40
N TYR A 27 -6.33 -8.38 22.16
CA TYR A 27 -5.74 -9.59 21.61
C TYR A 27 -4.82 -10.32 22.59
N THR A 28 -5.02 -10.09 23.89
CA THR A 28 -4.20 -10.71 24.95
C THR A 28 -4.24 -12.24 24.86
N ALA A 29 -5.41 -12.83 24.61
CA ALA A 29 -5.56 -14.28 24.49
C ALA A 29 -4.74 -14.85 23.31
N GLN A 30 -4.81 -14.19 22.15
CA GLN A 30 -4.05 -14.55 20.95
C GLN A 30 -2.55 -14.46 21.21
N CYS A 31 -2.09 -13.42 21.89
CA CYS A 31 -0.69 -13.25 22.24
C CYS A 31 -0.20 -14.27 23.29
N LEU A 32 -1.04 -14.67 24.25
CA LEU A 32 -0.72 -15.75 25.19
C LEU A 32 -0.62 -17.10 24.49
N THR A 33 -1.49 -17.38 23.52
CA THR A 33 -1.40 -18.56 22.66
C THR A 33 -0.10 -18.55 21.85
N LEU A 34 0.26 -17.42 21.22
CA LEU A 34 1.52 -17.28 20.49
C LEU A 34 2.73 -17.56 21.40
N LYS A 35 2.69 -17.04 22.63
CA LYS A 35 3.74 -17.27 23.63
C LYS A 35 3.85 -18.74 24.05
N SER A 36 2.72 -19.39 24.30
CA SER A 36 2.69 -20.79 24.75
C SER A 36 3.13 -21.77 23.66
N GLN A 37 2.88 -21.42 22.39
CA GLN A 37 3.39 -22.16 21.24
C GLN A 37 4.91 -22.05 21.08
N GLY A 38 5.57 -21.07 21.71
CA GLY A 38 7.02 -20.89 21.62
C GLY A 38 7.51 -20.46 20.24
N ALA A 39 6.68 -19.73 19.48
CA ALA A 39 7.00 -19.33 18.11
C ALA A 39 8.24 -18.43 18.05
N ASN A 40 9.18 -18.73 17.15
CA ASN A 40 10.33 -17.86 16.89
C ASN A 40 9.98 -16.67 15.98
N TYR A 41 9.04 -16.88 15.06
CA TYR A 41 8.58 -15.89 14.08
C TYR A 41 7.06 -15.86 14.06
N ALA A 42 6.49 -14.67 13.88
CA ALA A 42 5.04 -14.49 13.77
C ALA A 42 4.71 -13.63 12.55
N TYR A 43 3.99 -14.21 11.58
CA TYR A 43 3.55 -13.50 10.38
C TYR A 43 2.17 -12.86 10.61
N LEU A 44 2.12 -11.53 10.54
CA LEU A 44 0.93 -10.71 10.65
C LEU A 44 0.25 -10.64 9.29
N GLY A 45 -0.80 -11.44 9.13
CA GLY A 45 -1.58 -11.56 7.90
C GLY A 45 -2.57 -10.41 7.66
N ASN A 46 -2.75 -9.50 8.62
CA ASN A 46 -3.77 -8.47 8.58
C ASN A 46 -3.21 -7.07 8.25
N THR A 47 -4.05 -6.04 8.20
CA THR A 47 -3.61 -4.66 7.90
C THR A 47 -2.99 -3.94 9.10
N ALA A 48 -2.31 -2.82 8.84
CA ALA A 48 -1.57 -2.07 9.84
C ALA A 48 -2.42 -1.66 11.06
N GLY A 49 -3.70 -1.33 10.88
CA GLY A 49 -4.62 -0.92 11.94
C GLY A 49 -4.78 -1.97 13.05
N SER A 50 -5.20 -3.19 12.69
CA SER A 50 -5.34 -4.31 13.63
C SER A 50 -3.99 -4.76 14.21
N ASN A 51 -2.93 -4.71 13.39
CA ASN A 51 -1.60 -5.14 13.82
C ASN A 51 -1.03 -4.26 14.94
N ILE A 52 -1.37 -2.98 15.01
CA ILE A 52 -0.98 -2.10 16.13
C ILE A 52 -1.46 -2.68 17.46
N SER A 53 -2.72 -3.11 17.53
CA SER A 53 -3.30 -3.67 18.76
C SER A 53 -2.67 -5.01 19.12
N VAL A 54 -2.45 -5.90 18.14
CA VAL A 54 -1.78 -7.19 18.37
C VAL A 54 -0.36 -6.98 18.89
N LEU A 55 0.42 -6.12 18.24
CA LEU A 55 1.80 -5.84 18.65
C LEU A 55 1.88 -5.31 20.09
N ARG A 56 0.99 -4.38 20.47
CA ARG A 56 0.92 -3.84 21.83
C ARG A 56 0.50 -4.89 22.86
N ALA A 57 -0.48 -5.72 22.54
CA ALA A 57 -0.91 -6.82 23.42
C ALA A 57 0.22 -7.83 23.61
N CYS A 58 0.92 -8.20 22.53
CA CYS A 58 2.00 -9.17 22.55
C CYS A 58 3.24 -8.66 23.28
N GLN A 59 3.55 -7.36 23.16
CA GLN A 59 4.58 -6.72 23.96
C GLN A 59 4.23 -6.78 25.47
N THR A 60 2.99 -6.46 25.83
CA THR A 60 2.52 -6.54 27.22
C THR A 60 2.55 -7.97 27.77
N ALA A 61 2.17 -8.95 26.95
CA ALA A 61 2.23 -10.37 27.28
C ALA A 61 3.67 -10.93 27.34
N GLY A 62 4.68 -10.14 26.94
CA GLY A 62 6.07 -10.56 26.89
C GLY A 62 6.30 -11.68 25.88
N VAL A 63 5.68 -11.59 24.70
CA VAL A 63 5.98 -12.46 23.56
C VAL A 63 7.35 -12.09 23.00
N ASP A 64 8.21 -13.09 22.83
CA ASP A 64 9.55 -12.92 22.26
C ASP A 64 9.64 -13.62 20.89
N ALA A 65 8.92 -13.05 19.92
CA ALA A 65 8.89 -13.54 18.54
C ALA A 65 9.30 -12.41 17.58
N GLN A 66 9.99 -12.76 16.49
CA GLN A 66 10.24 -11.82 15.40
C GLN A 66 8.97 -11.67 14.57
N PHE A 67 8.30 -10.52 14.69
CA PHE A 67 7.12 -10.20 13.90
C PHE A 67 7.48 -9.82 12.46
N LEU A 68 6.73 -10.36 11.50
CA LEU A 68 6.78 -9.99 10.08
C LEU A 68 5.40 -9.57 9.62
N GLY A 69 5.28 -8.49 8.84
CA GLY A 69 4.01 -8.07 8.24
C GLY A 69 3.93 -8.42 6.77
N ASN A 70 2.69 -8.54 6.27
CA ASN A 70 2.43 -8.47 4.82
C ASN A 70 2.68 -7.03 4.28
N VAL A 71 2.52 -6.82 2.96
CA VAL A 71 2.75 -5.52 2.27
C VAL A 71 1.81 -4.37 2.69
N TRP A 72 0.83 -4.65 3.55
CA TRP A 72 -0.18 -3.77 4.14
C TRP A 72 -0.15 -3.80 5.67
N GLY A 73 0.69 -4.65 6.26
CA GLY A 73 0.65 -4.99 7.68
C GLY A 73 1.42 -4.01 8.55
N MET A 74 2.17 -3.09 7.94
CA MET A 74 2.91 -2.05 8.62
C MET A 74 3.19 -0.88 7.67
N ASP A 75 3.23 0.32 8.23
CA ASP A 75 3.69 1.55 7.59
C ASP A 75 4.23 2.51 8.65
N GLU A 76 4.63 3.70 8.23
CA GLU A 76 5.23 4.71 9.09
C GLU A 76 4.26 5.29 10.14
N ASN A 77 2.97 5.35 9.82
CA ASN A 77 1.95 5.81 10.75
C ASN A 77 1.67 4.74 11.81
N ALA A 78 1.58 3.48 11.40
CA ALA A 78 1.38 2.34 12.27
C ALA A 78 2.58 2.10 13.18
N MET A 79 3.80 2.25 12.68
CA MET A 79 5.01 2.24 13.52
C MET A 79 4.96 3.34 14.59
N LYS A 80 4.62 4.57 14.18
CA LYS A 80 4.47 5.70 15.11
C LYS A 80 3.39 5.42 16.16
N ALA A 81 2.26 4.86 15.75
CA ALA A 81 1.15 4.54 16.64
C ALA A 81 1.54 3.40 17.61
N ALA A 82 2.04 2.28 17.11
CA ALA A 82 2.45 1.14 17.93
C ALA A 82 3.63 1.46 18.86
N GLY A 83 4.46 2.45 18.52
CA GLY A 83 5.57 2.91 19.35
C GLY A 83 6.60 1.80 19.56
N ALA A 84 6.95 1.54 20.82
CA ALA A 84 7.94 0.51 21.16
C ALA A 84 7.53 -0.90 20.70
N ALA A 85 6.23 -1.18 20.53
CA ALA A 85 5.72 -2.47 20.11
C ALA A 85 6.01 -2.79 18.63
N ALA A 86 6.22 -1.77 17.78
CA ALA A 86 6.62 -1.98 16.38
C ALA A 86 8.13 -2.19 16.20
N ASN A 87 8.95 -2.01 17.25
CA ASN A 87 10.39 -2.12 17.11
C ASN A 87 10.80 -3.52 16.65
N GLY A 88 11.54 -3.58 15.55
CA GLY A 88 12.02 -4.83 14.98
C GLY A 88 11.06 -5.50 14.01
N VAL A 89 9.81 -5.03 13.85
CA VAL A 89 8.87 -5.59 12.87
C VAL A 89 9.45 -5.48 11.46
N VAL A 90 9.47 -6.58 10.72
CA VAL A 90 9.94 -6.63 9.33
C VAL A 90 8.75 -6.62 8.38
N PHE A 91 8.75 -5.78 7.36
CA PHE A 91 7.66 -5.73 6.39
C PHE A 91 8.14 -5.42 4.96
N PRO A 92 7.44 -5.92 3.94
CA PRO A 92 7.62 -5.55 2.54
C PRO A 92 7.33 -4.08 2.23
N VAL A 93 8.23 -3.43 1.49
CA VAL A 93 8.01 -2.16 0.82
C VAL A 93 8.02 -2.38 -0.69
N ARG A 94 6.99 -1.85 -1.36
CA ARG A 94 6.69 -2.09 -2.78
C ARG A 94 7.29 -1.07 -3.75
N THR A 95 8.05 -0.12 -3.23
CA THR A 95 8.79 0.90 -4.00
C THR A 95 10.28 0.82 -3.69
N ALA A 96 11.10 1.40 -4.56
CA ALA A 96 12.57 1.38 -4.41
C ALA A 96 13.04 2.31 -3.28
N VAL A 97 12.24 3.34 -2.97
CA VAL A 97 12.47 4.33 -1.91
C VAL A 97 11.20 4.56 -1.08
N VAL A 98 11.38 5.14 0.10
CA VAL A 98 10.29 5.67 0.96
C VAL A 98 10.30 7.19 0.99
N TRP A 99 9.25 7.79 1.54
CA TRP A 99 9.12 9.25 1.61
C TRP A 99 10.31 9.90 2.34
N GLY A 100 10.82 11.01 1.79
CA GLY A 100 11.99 11.72 2.30
C GLY A 100 13.36 11.18 1.83
N GLN A 101 13.39 10.06 1.11
CA GLN A 101 14.61 9.62 0.40
C GLN A 101 14.72 10.29 -0.98
N SER A 102 15.93 10.29 -1.54
CA SER A 102 16.20 10.87 -2.86
C SER A 102 16.18 9.79 -3.95
N ALA A 103 15.44 10.06 -5.02
CA ALA A 103 15.49 9.33 -6.29
C ALA A 103 15.06 10.27 -7.43
N PRO A 104 15.44 9.99 -8.70
CA PRO A 104 15.09 10.84 -9.84
C PRO A 104 13.59 11.19 -9.92
N GLY A 105 12.71 10.21 -9.69
CA GLY A 105 11.27 10.41 -9.75
C GLY A 105 10.63 11.09 -8.53
N MET A 106 11.35 11.33 -7.44
CA MET A 106 10.75 11.87 -6.21
C MET A 106 10.21 13.28 -6.38
N ALA A 107 10.79 14.10 -7.26
CA ALA A 107 10.25 15.44 -7.54
C ALA A 107 8.80 15.39 -8.07
N ASN A 108 8.47 14.38 -8.88
CA ASN A 108 7.12 14.17 -9.40
C ASN A 108 6.18 13.61 -8.33
N VAL A 109 6.66 12.71 -7.48
CA VAL A 109 5.89 12.22 -6.31
C VAL A 109 5.52 13.38 -5.37
N GLU A 110 6.48 14.27 -5.09
CA GLU A 110 6.23 15.46 -4.26
C GLU A 110 5.28 16.45 -4.95
N ALA A 111 5.37 16.60 -6.26
CA ALA A 111 4.43 17.42 -7.03
C ALA A 111 2.99 16.89 -6.95
N ILE A 112 2.79 15.57 -7.08
CA ILE A 112 1.49 14.93 -6.89
C ILE A 112 0.98 15.15 -5.45
N SER A 113 1.84 14.97 -4.45
CA SER A 113 1.48 15.22 -3.05
C SER A 113 1.01 16.66 -2.81
N ARG A 114 1.60 17.65 -3.50
CA ARG A 114 1.23 19.05 -3.38
C ARG A 114 -0.20 19.36 -3.82
N VAL A 115 -0.82 18.51 -4.63
CA VAL A 115 -2.23 18.69 -5.03
C VAL A 115 -3.17 18.55 -3.83
N SER A 116 -2.90 17.63 -2.91
CA SER A 116 -3.69 17.45 -1.67
C SER A 116 -3.04 18.07 -0.43
N ASP A 117 -1.79 18.53 -0.53
CA ASP A 117 -1.10 19.30 0.51
C ASP A 117 -0.24 20.41 -0.12
N PRO A 118 -0.84 21.56 -0.49
CA PRO A 118 -0.13 22.64 -1.18
C PRO A 118 1.08 23.18 -0.41
N ALA A 119 1.10 23.04 0.92
CA ALA A 119 2.21 23.47 1.76
C ALA A 119 3.43 22.52 1.68
N GLY A 120 3.28 21.31 1.14
CA GLY A 120 4.35 20.31 1.01
C GLY A 120 4.92 19.84 2.35
N ARG A 121 4.09 19.82 3.40
CA ARG A 121 4.48 19.47 4.78
C ARG A 121 4.02 18.08 5.20
N ALA A 122 3.09 17.47 4.47
CA ALA A 122 2.54 16.17 4.75
C ALA A 122 3.60 15.10 4.51
N TYR A 123 3.77 14.24 5.50
CA TYR A 123 4.45 12.96 5.31
C TYR A 123 3.52 12.00 4.57
N ARG A 124 4.04 11.23 3.62
CA ARG A 124 3.25 10.22 2.89
C ARG A 124 3.76 8.81 3.21
N PRO A 125 2.89 7.89 3.66
CA PRO A 125 3.32 6.52 3.98
C PRO A 125 3.71 5.75 2.71
N VAL A 126 4.42 4.64 2.86
CA VAL A 126 4.84 3.76 1.75
C VAL A 126 3.71 3.38 0.79
N HIS A 127 2.47 3.27 1.30
CA HIS A 127 1.29 2.97 0.49
C HIS A 127 0.96 4.08 -0.53
N TYR A 128 1.28 5.33 -0.22
CA TYR A 128 1.05 6.47 -1.12
C TYR A 128 1.96 6.40 -2.35
N LEU A 129 3.25 6.11 -2.15
CA LEU A 129 4.19 5.96 -3.27
C LEU A 129 3.84 4.75 -4.12
N ALA A 130 3.43 3.64 -3.49
CA ALA A 130 2.95 2.45 -4.21
C ALA A 130 1.69 2.76 -5.03
N GLY A 131 0.75 3.54 -4.48
CA GLY A 131 -0.43 4.01 -5.19
C GLY A 131 -0.09 4.83 -6.43
N ILE A 132 0.82 5.80 -6.29
CA ILE A 132 1.32 6.59 -7.42
C ILE A 132 1.89 5.68 -8.52
N CYS A 133 2.75 4.73 -8.15
CA CYS A 133 3.34 3.81 -9.14
C CYS A 133 2.29 2.98 -9.87
N ALA A 134 1.28 2.45 -9.17
CA ALA A 134 0.20 1.69 -9.78
C ALA A 134 -0.66 2.57 -10.71
N SER A 135 -1.02 3.78 -10.28
CA SER A 135 -1.79 4.74 -11.08
C SER A 135 -1.05 5.16 -12.34
N MET A 136 0.27 5.37 -12.26
CA MET A 136 1.07 5.80 -13.40
C MET A 136 1.29 4.67 -14.42
N LEU A 137 1.40 3.41 -13.96
CA LEU A 137 1.33 2.25 -14.86
C LEU A 137 -0.03 2.25 -15.58
N MET A 138 -1.14 2.37 -14.85
CA MET A 138 -2.47 2.40 -15.47
C MET A 138 -2.62 3.53 -16.50
N ALA A 139 -2.22 4.75 -16.17
CA ALA A 139 -2.30 5.91 -17.07
C ALA A 139 -1.57 5.65 -18.39
N GLU A 140 -0.32 5.18 -18.32
CA GLU A 140 0.47 4.90 -19.51
C GLU A 140 -0.02 3.66 -20.30
N ALA A 141 -0.68 2.70 -19.66
CA ALA A 141 -1.36 1.60 -20.36
C ALA A 141 -2.59 2.11 -21.13
N VAL A 142 -3.36 3.02 -20.53
CA VAL A 142 -4.49 3.71 -21.19
C VAL A 142 -3.98 4.57 -22.35
N ASP A 143 -2.91 5.33 -22.18
CA ASP A 143 -2.28 6.10 -23.28
C ASP A 143 -1.87 5.19 -24.45
N SER A 144 -1.34 4.01 -24.13
CA SER A 144 -0.97 3.01 -25.14
C SER A 144 -2.20 2.50 -25.88
N ALA A 145 -3.31 2.26 -25.17
CA ALA A 145 -4.58 1.85 -25.76
C ALA A 145 -5.18 2.93 -26.67
N ILE A 146 -5.15 4.20 -26.24
CA ILE A 146 -5.62 5.36 -27.02
C ILE A 146 -4.78 5.52 -28.30
N SER A 147 -3.46 5.35 -28.21
CA SER A 147 -2.54 5.52 -29.35
C SER A 147 -2.79 4.54 -30.51
N GLN A 148 -3.46 3.41 -30.23
CA GLN A 148 -3.85 2.43 -31.26
C GLN A 148 -5.07 2.88 -32.09
N GLY A 149 -5.76 3.97 -31.68
CA GLY A 149 -6.95 4.49 -32.34
C GLY A 149 -8.20 3.61 -32.14
N GLY A 150 -9.35 4.10 -32.61
CA GLY A 150 -10.65 3.44 -32.43
C GLY A 150 -11.16 3.49 -30.99
N GLU A 151 -12.17 2.69 -30.67
CA GLU A 151 -12.80 2.67 -29.35
C GLU A 151 -11.84 2.17 -28.25
N LEU A 152 -11.86 2.83 -27.08
CA LEU A 152 -11.09 2.42 -25.91
C LEU A 152 -11.82 1.26 -25.20
N THR A 153 -11.18 0.11 -25.10
CA THR A 153 -11.74 -1.09 -24.46
C THR A 153 -10.80 -1.64 -23.39
N GLY A 154 -11.34 -2.41 -22.44
CA GLY A 154 -10.53 -3.09 -21.42
C GLY A 154 -9.45 -4.00 -22.03
N GLU A 155 -9.74 -4.63 -23.16
CA GLU A 155 -8.76 -5.46 -23.88
C GLU A 155 -7.57 -4.64 -24.38
N LYS A 156 -7.80 -3.45 -24.91
CA LYS A 156 -6.72 -2.56 -25.35
C LYS A 156 -5.88 -2.08 -24.17
N VAL A 157 -6.50 -1.75 -23.03
CA VAL A 157 -5.78 -1.35 -21.81
C VAL A 157 -4.92 -2.51 -21.29
N ARG A 158 -5.48 -3.73 -21.21
CA ARG A 158 -4.74 -4.96 -20.88
C ARG A 158 -3.54 -5.16 -21.81
N ASN A 159 -3.74 -5.04 -23.12
CA ASN A 159 -2.66 -5.16 -24.10
C ASN A 159 -1.61 -4.04 -23.94
N GLY A 160 -2.02 -2.86 -23.47
CA GLY A 160 -1.11 -1.77 -23.06
C GLY A 160 -0.18 -2.16 -21.91
N PHE A 161 -0.68 -2.89 -20.91
CA PHE A 161 0.16 -3.47 -19.84
C PHE A 161 1.15 -4.51 -20.37
N TYR A 162 0.76 -5.28 -21.40
CA TYR A 162 1.61 -6.34 -21.98
C TYR A 162 2.68 -5.82 -22.94
N ALA A 163 2.59 -4.56 -23.36
CA ALA A 163 3.45 -4.00 -24.40
C ALA A 163 4.91 -3.80 -23.96
N ARG A 164 5.22 -3.88 -22.66
CA ARG A 164 6.51 -3.48 -22.08
C ARG A 164 7.03 -4.52 -21.08
N THR A 165 8.35 -4.65 -21.04
CA THR A 165 9.06 -5.45 -20.02
C THR A 165 9.92 -4.54 -19.16
N ASN A 166 10.13 -4.91 -17.89
CA ASN A 166 10.85 -4.10 -16.90
C ASN A 166 10.39 -2.63 -16.88
N TRP A 167 9.10 -2.43 -17.02
CA TRP A 167 8.48 -1.14 -17.19
C TRP A 167 8.49 -0.34 -15.90
N VAL A 168 9.02 0.87 -16.00
CA VAL A 168 8.95 1.92 -14.99
C VAL A 168 8.20 3.08 -15.63
N PRO A 169 7.12 3.61 -15.00
CA PRO A 169 6.44 4.78 -15.52
C PRO A 169 7.39 5.95 -15.66
N LYS A 170 7.28 6.65 -16.79
CA LYS A 170 8.12 7.79 -17.16
C LYS A 170 8.04 8.88 -16.09
N GLY A 171 9.20 9.31 -15.62
CA GLY A 171 9.30 10.32 -14.57
C GLY A 171 9.20 9.76 -13.15
N PHE A 172 9.11 8.44 -12.98
CA PHE A 172 9.11 7.78 -11.67
C PHE A 172 10.33 6.85 -11.47
N GLU A 173 11.40 7.11 -12.23
CA GLU A 173 12.64 6.36 -12.18
C GLU A 173 13.27 6.41 -10.78
N GLY A 174 13.69 5.24 -10.29
CA GLY A 174 14.24 5.09 -8.95
C GLY A 174 13.20 5.16 -7.82
N VAL A 175 11.91 5.40 -8.12
CA VAL A 175 10.80 5.28 -7.16
C VAL A 175 10.03 3.99 -7.41
N CYS A 176 9.49 3.83 -8.61
CA CYS A 176 8.70 2.66 -8.98
C CYS A 176 9.61 1.49 -9.32
N ASN A 177 9.27 0.31 -8.80
CA ASN A 177 9.97 -0.91 -9.15
C ASN A 177 9.61 -1.31 -10.60
N PRO A 178 10.59 -1.78 -11.40
CA PRO A 178 10.32 -2.32 -12.72
C PRO A 178 9.28 -3.45 -12.65
N SER A 179 8.28 -3.36 -13.53
CA SER A 179 7.15 -4.28 -13.58
C SER A 179 6.98 -4.87 -14.98
N THR A 180 6.60 -6.13 -15.08
CA THR A 180 6.33 -6.83 -16.33
C THR A 180 5.02 -7.58 -16.19
N PHE A 181 4.14 -7.40 -17.16
CA PHE A 181 2.87 -8.10 -17.27
C PHE A 181 2.84 -8.78 -18.64
N ASN A 182 2.30 -9.98 -18.73
CA ASN A 182 2.04 -10.67 -20.00
C ASN A 182 0.79 -11.53 -19.86
N ALA A 183 0.42 -12.28 -20.90
CA ALA A 183 -0.80 -13.08 -20.89
C ALA A 183 -0.76 -14.25 -19.89
N GLU A 184 0.44 -14.68 -19.49
CA GLU A 184 0.67 -15.82 -18.60
C GLU A 184 0.94 -15.42 -17.13
N ASP A 185 1.39 -14.18 -16.89
CA ASP A 185 1.77 -13.66 -15.57
C ASP A 185 1.38 -12.19 -15.39
N HIS A 186 0.37 -11.96 -14.55
CA HIS A 186 -0.22 -10.65 -14.26
C HIS A 186 0.31 -10.02 -12.97
N ARG A 187 1.28 -10.64 -12.28
CA ARG A 187 1.73 -10.19 -10.96
C ARG A 187 2.53 -8.89 -10.99
N GLY A 188 3.09 -8.52 -12.15
CA GLY A 188 3.86 -7.29 -12.34
C GLY A 188 5.29 -7.38 -11.82
N THR A 189 5.48 -7.70 -10.54
CA THR A 189 6.81 -7.81 -9.95
C THR A 189 6.92 -8.95 -8.94
N LEU A 190 8.07 -9.62 -8.96
CA LEU A 190 8.45 -10.65 -7.98
C LEU A 190 9.53 -10.16 -7.03
N ARG A 191 9.76 -8.84 -6.99
CA ARG A 191 10.78 -8.20 -6.18
C ARG A 191 10.13 -7.25 -5.19
N VAL A 192 10.55 -7.37 -3.95
CA VAL A 192 10.09 -6.57 -2.81
C VAL A 192 11.31 -6.22 -1.99
N ALA A 193 11.39 -4.99 -1.50
CA ALA A 193 12.38 -4.63 -0.50
C ALA A 193 11.84 -4.99 0.90
N LEU A 194 12.68 -5.55 1.77
CA LEU A 194 12.30 -5.77 3.16
C LEU A 194 12.83 -4.65 4.03
N TYR A 195 11.95 -4.13 4.88
CA TYR A 195 12.22 -3.03 5.78
C TYR A 195 12.04 -3.49 7.21
N ARG A 196 12.92 -3.05 8.11
CA ARG A 196 12.77 -3.28 9.55
C ARG A 196 12.48 -1.97 10.25
N ALA A 197 11.36 -1.95 10.97
CA ALA A 197 10.96 -0.89 11.87
C ALA A 197 11.97 -0.76 13.02
N VAL A 198 12.38 0.46 13.37
CA VAL A 198 13.20 0.70 14.57
C VAL A 198 12.56 1.73 15.50
N LYS A 199 12.85 1.61 16.80
CA LYS A 199 12.22 2.32 17.92
C LYS A 199 12.16 3.85 17.79
N ASP A 200 13.07 4.48 17.04
CA ASP A 200 13.06 5.92 16.78
C ASP A 200 12.32 6.32 15.49
N GLY A 201 11.50 5.40 14.98
CA GLY A 201 10.71 5.56 13.77
C GLY A 201 11.49 5.34 12.49
N ARG A 202 12.82 5.13 12.52
CA ARG A 202 13.59 4.91 11.28
C ARG A 202 13.22 3.61 10.59
N LEU A 203 13.53 3.60 9.29
CA LEU A 203 13.43 2.44 8.44
C LEU A 203 14.82 2.01 7.99
N SER A 204 15.16 0.73 8.18
CA SER A 204 16.38 0.14 7.61
C SER A 204 16.01 -0.71 6.39
N ARG A 205 16.74 -0.51 5.28
CA ARG A 205 16.50 -1.18 3.98
C ARG A 205 17.36 -2.43 3.88
N TRP A 206 16.83 -3.48 3.25
CA TRP A 206 17.57 -4.70 2.90
C TRP A 206 17.31 -5.12 1.46
N LEU A 207 18.36 -5.19 0.62
CA LEU A 207 18.43 -6.10 -0.53
C LEU A 207 19.84 -6.18 -1.15
N VAL A 208 20.46 -7.37 -1.19
CA VAL A 208 21.59 -7.68 -2.12
C VAL A 208 21.39 -9.07 -2.73
N ARG A 209 21.57 -9.15 -4.06
CA ARG A 209 21.71 -10.42 -4.80
C ARG A 209 23.20 -10.75 -4.91
N ASP A 210 23.58 -11.99 -4.63
CA ASP A 210 24.92 -12.48 -4.92
C ASP A 210 25.10 -12.82 -6.41
N ASP A 211 26.34 -13.03 -6.81
CA ASP A 211 26.79 -13.30 -8.19
C ASP A 211 26.22 -14.62 -8.78
N LYS A 212 25.50 -15.41 -7.95
CA LYS A 212 24.83 -16.67 -8.32
C LYS A 212 23.30 -16.58 -8.22
N GLY A 213 22.75 -15.41 -7.88
CA GLY A 213 21.31 -15.17 -7.78
C GLY A 213 20.69 -15.46 -6.41
N HIS A 214 21.47 -15.83 -5.38
CA HIS A 214 20.94 -15.98 -4.03
C HIS A 214 20.87 -14.62 -3.31
N ALA A 215 19.85 -14.40 -2.48
CA ALA A 215 19.73 -13.18 -1.69
C ALA A 215 20.62 -13.26 -0.43
N ARG A 216 21.50 -12.26 -0.22
CA ARG A 216 22.30 -12.11 1.02
C ARG A 216 21.99 -10.80 1.74
N LEU A 217 22.06 -10.85 3.07
CA LEU A 217 21.72 -9.76 4.00
C LEU A 217 22.82 -8.69 4.07
N MET A 218 22.49 -7.42 3.77
CA MET A 218 23.32 -6.24 4.03
C MET A 218 22.46 -5.12 4.63
N ALA A 219 22.88 -4.59 5.79
CA ALA A 219 22.13 -3.60 6.57
C ALA A 219 22.51 -2.17 6.18
N GLU A 220 21.54 -1.33 5.84
CA GLU A 220 21.73 0.13 5.80
C GLU A 220 20.60 0.84 6.56
N CYS A 221 20.97 1.72 7.49
CA CYS A 221 20.03 2.50 8.31
C CYS A 221 19.70 3.79 7.55
N VAL A 222 18.45 3.95 7.09
CA VAL A 222 18.08 5.10 6.26
C VAL A 222 17.24 6.09 7.06
N GLY A 223 17.92 7.02 7.75
CA GLY A 223 17.43 8.33 8.23
C GLY A 223 16.21 8.41 9.19
N PRO A 224 16.20 9.33 10.20
CA PRO A 224 15.07 9.58 11.12
C PRO A 224 13.76 9.96 10.41
N ILE A 225 12.65 9.26 10.72
CA ILE A 225 11.30 9.79 10.48
C ILE A 225 11.10 10.94 11.47
N ARG A 226 11.14 12.18 10.97
CA ARG A 226 10.86 13.37 11.78
C ARG A 226 9.38 13.70 11.68
N SER A 227 8.59 13.39 12.72
CA SER A 227 7.28 14.03 12.88
C SER A 227 7.51 15.49 13.31
N GLY A 228 6.92 16.43 12.56
CA GLY A 228 7.21 17.86 12.67
C GLY A 228 7.08 18.47 14.08
N VAL A 229 8.03 19.36 14.40
CA VAL A 229 7.91 20.82 14.59
C VAL A 229 9.35 21.29 14.84
N LEU A 230 9.95 22.08 13.94
CA LEU A 230 11.18 22.80 14.31
C LEU A 230 11.31 24.11 13.53
N ARG A 231 11.08 25.23 14.22
CA ARG A 231 11.62 26.54 13.84
C ARG A 231 13.14 26.46 14.03
N VAL A 232 13.91 26.61 12.95
CA VAL A 232 15.37 26.77 13.05
C VAL A 232 15.77 28.05 12.33
N ARG A 233 16.15 29.06 13.12
CA ARG A 233 17.06 30.11 12.64
C ARG A 233 18.43 29.46 12.48
N ALA A 234 18.98 29.53 11.26
CA ALA A 234 20.40 29.29 11.03
C ALA A 234 21.03 30.63 10.61
N GLU A 235 21.88 31.19 11.47
CA GLU A 235 22.71 32.34 11.12
C GLU A 235 23.87 31.91 10.20
N THR A 236 23.73 32.33 8.94
CA THR A 236 24.74 32.80 7.98
C THR A 236 26.03 31.98 7.74
N ARG A 237 26.10 31.42 6.52
CA ARG A 237 27.02 31.97 5.50
C ARG A 237 26.20 32.37 4.29
N ARG A 238 26.37 33.62 3.85
CA ARG A 238 25.67 34.23 2.72
C ARG A 238 26.17 33.55 1.42
N ALA A 239 25.46 32.53 0.96
CA ALA A 239 25.57 32.09 -0.42
C ALA A 239 25.05 33.22 -1.33
N ALA A 240 25.69 33.41 -2.49
CA ALA A 240 25.21 34.35 -3.49
C ALA A 240 23.74 34.08 -3.82
N PRO A 241 22.91 35.11 -4.06
CA PRO A 241 21.51 34.91 -4.40
C PRO A 241 21.44 34.01 -5.64
N ALA A 242 20.71 32.90 -5.51
CA ALA A 242 20.35 32.08 -6.65
C ALA A 242 19.55 32.96 -7.63
N PRO A 243 19.76 32.81 -8.95
CA PRO A 243 18.91 33.48 -9.94
C PRO A 243 17.45 33.11 -9.69
N GLU A 244 16.56 34.09 -9.86
CA GLU A 244 15.12 33.86 -9.68
C GLU A 244 14.66 32.66 -10.50
N PRO A 245 13.90 31.72 -9.91
CA PRO A 245 13.38 30.59 -10.66
C PRO A 245 12.45 31.12 -11.76
N GLU A 246 12.69 30.67 -12.99
CA GLU A 246 11.74 30.90 -14.08
C GLU A 246 10.35 30.41 -13.66
N PRO A 247 9.28 31.14 -14.02
CA PRO A 247 7.92 30.69 -13.75
C PRO A 247 7.73 29.30 -14.37
N ALA A 248 7.23 28.37 -13.56
CA ALA A 248 6.94 27.02 -14.02
C ALA A 248 6.00 27.11 -15.24
N PRO A 249 6.28 26.38 -16.33
CA PRO A 249 5.39 26.36 -17.48
C PRO A 249 4.01 25.88 -17.01
N GLU A 250 2.95 26.56 -17.45
CA GLU A 250 1.58 26.10 -17.27
C GLU A 250 1.45 24.72 -17.93
N LEU A 251 1.39 23.68 -17.08
CA LEU A 251 1.08 22.33 -17.53
C LEU A 251 -0.40 22.29 -17.91
N PRO A 252 -0.77 21.69 -19.06
CA PRO A 252 -2.17 21.43 -19.36
C PRO A 252 -2.76 20.60 -18.21
N GLN A 253 -3.90 21.05 -17.68
CA GLN A 253 -4.61 20.41 -16.56
C GLN A 253 -4.80 18.92 -16.87
N PRO A 254 -4.28 18.01 -16.03
CA PRO A 254 -4.22 16.62 -16.42
C PRO A 254 -5.55 15.89 -16.12
N SER A 255 -5.97 15.04 -17.07
CA SER A 255 -7.21 14.24 -17.07
C SER A 255 -7.40 13.31 -15.86
N TRP A 256 -6.36 13.11 -15.04
CA TRP A 256 -6.45 12.29 -13.82
C TRP A 256 -7.11 13.03 -12.65
N LEU A 257 -7.20 14.37 -12.66
CA LEU A 257 -7.95 15.12 -11.65
C LEU A 257 -9.45 14.78 -11.69
N ASP A 258 -9.99 14.59 -12.89
CA ASP A 258 -11.39 14.18 -13.09
C ASP A 258 -11.62 12.73 -12.61
N VAL A 259 -10.66 11.84 -12.86
CA VAL A 259 -10.69 10.44 -12.39
C VAL A 259 -10.59 10.36 -10.85
N ALA A 260 -9.74 11.19 -10.25
CA ALA A 260 -9.59 11.25 -8.80
C ALA A 260 -10.80 11.90 -8.11
N ALA A 261 -11.41 12.92 -8.71
CA ALA A 261 -12.66 13.50 -8.21
C ALA A 261 -13.80 12.47 -8.27
N TRP A 262 -13.93 11.77 -9.40
CA TRP A 262 -14.93 10.71 -9.61
C TRP A 262 -14.78 9.52 -8.64
N ALA A 263 -13.54 9.03 -8.43
CA ALA A 263 -13.28 7.94 -7.48
C ALA A 263 -13.57 8.32 -6.02
N ASN A 264 -13.34 9.59 -5.64
CA ASN A 264 -13.66 10.07 -4.30
C ASN A 264 -15.18 10.25 -4.10
N GLU A 265 -15.93 10.65 -5.14
CA GLU A 265 -17.41 10.70 -5.08
C GLU A 265 -18.05 9.31 -4.96
N LEU A 266 -17.44 8.28 -5.56
CA LEU A 266 -17.90 6.90 -5.46
C LEU A 266 -17.79 6.32 -4.05
N LEU A 267 -16.76 6.71 -3.29
CA LEU A 267 -16.48 6.22 -1.95
C LEU A 267 -17.20 7.01 -0.85
N ASP A 268 -17.79 8.15 -1.19
CA ASP A 268 -18.60 8.95 -0.27
C ASP A 268 -20.08 8.60 -0.41
N CYS A 269 -20.56 7.63 0.37
CA CYS A 269 -21.97 7.24 0.39
C CYS A 269 -22.92 8.41 0.72
N SER A 270 -22.44 9.51 1.32
CA SER A 270 -23.26 10.69 1.61
C SER A 270 -23.47 11.60 0.39
N ALA A 271 -22.68 11.41 -0.68
CA ALA A 271 -22.80 12.14 -1.94
C ALA A 271 -23.89 11.58 -2.90
N TRP A 272 -24.59 10.51 -2.49
CA TRP A 272 -25.66 9.87 -3.25
C TRP A 272 -27.02 10.42 -2.82
N SER A 273 -27.66 11.23 -3.68
CA SER A 273 -29.04 11.67 -3.48
C SER A 273 -30.04 10.56 -3.76
N ALA A 274 -31.30 10.71 -3.34
CA ALA A 274 -32.38 9.83 -3.80
C ALA A 274 -32.51 9.90 -5.35
N PRO A 275 -32.81 8.78 -6.03
CA PRO A 275 -32.95 8.73 -7.49
C PRO A 275 -34.10 9.63 -8.01
N PRO A 276 -34.07 10.07 -9.28
CA PRO A 276 -33.25 9.54 -10.38
C PRO A 276 -31.85 10.17 -10.49
N TRP A 277 -30.85 9.32 -10.80
CA TRP A 277 -29.46 9.74 -11.01
C TRP A 277 -29.16 10.10 -12.49
N PRO A 278 -28.10 10.88 -12.76
CA PRO A 278 -27.60 11.12 -14.12
C PRO A 278 -26.96 9.85 -14.73
N ALA A 279 -26.86 9.82 -16.06
CA ALA A 279 -26.56 8.61 -16.85
C ALA A 279 -25.19 7.97 -16.58
N ASP A 280 -24.20 8.78 -16.20
CA ASP A 280 -22.86 8.38 -15.77
C ASP A 280 -22.87 7.64 -14.43
N ARG A 281 -23.71 8.07 -13.48
CA ARG A 281 -23.93 7.37 -12.20
C ARG A 281 -24.71 6.06 -12.41
N TRP A 282 -25.68 6.06 -13.34
CA TRP A 282 -26.38 4.84 -13.75
C TRP A 282 -25.45 3.81 -14.40
N ALA A 283 -24.55 4.24 -15.27
CA ALA A 283 -23.59 3.33 -15.92
C ALA A 283 -22.68 2.64 -14.89
N THR A 284 -22.27 3.36 -13.86
CA THR A 284 -21.39 2.83 -12.80
C THR A 284 -22.13 1.88 -11.86
N LEU A 285 -23.33 2.24 -11.41
CA LEU A 285 -24.19 1.34 -10.63
C LEU A 285 -24.55 0.10 -11.45
N LYS A 286 -24.79 0.24 -12.76
CA LYS A 286 -25.06 -0.87 -13.66
C LYS A 286 -23.86 -1.81 -13.75
N VAL A 287 -22.63 -1.32 -13.86
CA VAL A 287 -21.42 -2.16 -13.87
C VAL A 287 -21.28 -2.93 -12.55
N VAL A 288 -21.48 -2.26 -11.41
CA VAL A 288 -21.42 -2.92 -10.09
C VAL A 288 -22.55 -3.94 -9.93
N LEU A 289 -23.76 -3.64 -10.40
CA LEU A 289 -24.91 -4.56 -10.38
C LEU A 289 -24.76 -5.72 -11.36
N ASP A 290 -24.18 -5.49 -12.54
CA ASP A 290 -23.86 -6.52 -13.53
C ASP A 290 -22.81 -7.47 -12.95
N GLU A 291 -21.73 -6.94 -12.35
CA GLU A 291 -20.67 -7.74 -11.71
C GLU A 291 -21.19 -8.50 -10.48
N ALA A 292 -22.06 -7.88 -9.68
CA ALA A 292 -22.75 -8.56 -8.57
C ALA A 292 -23.76 -9.62 -9.07
N SER A 293 -24.41 -9.40 -10.22
CA SER A 293 -25.32 -10.37 -10.85
C SER A 293 -24.56 -11.53 -11.47
N ASP A 294 -23.41 -11.27 -12.08
CA ASP A 294 -22.50 -12.28 -12.63
C ASP A 294 -21.93 -13.15 -11.49
N LEU A 295 -21.51 -12.54 -10.39
CA LEU A 295 -21.11 -13.26 -9.16
C LEU A 295 -22.26 -14.06 -8.56
N ALA A 296 -23.49 -13.53 -8.52
CA ALA A 296 -24.66 -14.26 -8.05
C ALA A 296 -25.11 -15.38 -9.00
N ALA A 297 -24.82 -15.26 -10.30
CA ALA A 297 -25.07 -16.32 -11.28
C ALA A 297 -24.00 -17.43 -11.19
N GLU A 298 -22.76 -17.09 -10.86
CA GLU A 298 -21.64 -18.02 -10.72
C GLU A 298 -21.67 -18.76 -9.37
N HIS A 299 -22.13 -18.10 -8.31
CA HIS A 299 -22.08 -18.63 -6.94
C HIS A 299 -23.46 -18.86 -6.28
N GLY A 300 -24.55 -18.59 -7.00
CA GLY A 300 -25.90 -18.52 -6.45
C GLY A 300 -26.15 -17.17 -5.76
N PRO A 301 -27.42 -16.78 -5.54
CA PRO A 301 -27.72 -15.60 -4.73
C PRO A 301 -27.06 -15.74 -3.36
N PHE A 302 -26.50 -14.66 -2.83
CA PHE A 302 -25.93 -14.64 -1.47
C PHE A 302 -26.91 -15.35 -0.51
N ASP A 303 -26.43 -16.41 0.13
CA ASP A 303 -27.25 -17.27 0.98
C ASP A 303 -27.97 -16.40 2.01
N ALA A 304 -29.30 -16.55 2.12
CA ALA A 304 -30.11 -15.77 3.04
C ALA A 304 -29.61 -15.91 4.48
N ALA A 305 -28.98 -17.03 4.83
CA ALA A 305 -28.35 -17.25 6.13
C ALA A 305 -27.13 -16.35 6.37
N VAL A 306 -26.40 -15.96 5.32
CA VAL A 306 -25.24 -15.05 5.41
C VAL A 306 -25.72 -13.61 5.59
N LEU A 307 -26.82 -13.22 4.94
CA LEU A 307 -27.42 -11.91 5.12
C LEU A 307 -28.08 -11.77 6.50
N GLU A 308 -28.76 -12.81 6.99
CA GLU A 308 -29.29 -12.84 8.37
C GLU A 308 -28.18 -12.82 9.43
N GLN A 309 -27.06 -13.51 9.21
CA GLN A 309 -25.89 -13.43 10.11
C GLN A 309 -25.26 -12.04 10.17
N LEU A 310 -25.19 -11.34 9.04
CA LEU A 310 -24.63 -9.99 8.98
C LEU A 310 -25.57 -8.95 9.62
N ASP A 311 -26.88 -9.14 9.54
CA ASP A 311 -27.88 -8.31 10.24
C ASP A 311 -27.88 -8.59 11.76
N GLU A 312 -27.79 -9.85 12.19
CA GLU A 312 -27.68 -10.20 13.62
C GLU A 312 -26.38 -9.66 14.24
N GLU A 313 -25.25 -9.74 13.53
CA GLU A 313 -23.97 -9.17 13.99
C GLU A 313 -23.97 -7.63 14.00
N ALA A 314 -24.79 -6.98 13.15
CA ALA A 314 -24.93 -5.53 13.12
C ALA A 314 -25.78 -4.99 14.28
N ASP A 315 -26.81 -5.72 14.70
CA ASP A 315 -27.65 -5.35 15.85
C ASP A 315 -26.95 -5.59 17.20
N ASP A 316 -26.12 -6.63 17.32
CA ASP A 316 -25.31 -6.89 18.52
C ASP A 316 -24.16 -5.87 18.71
N LEU A 317 -23.80 -5.11 17.67
CA LEU A 317 -22.83 -4.00 17.73
C LEU A 317 -23.47 -2.64 18.07
N ALA A 318 -24.81 -2.59 18.19
CA ALA A 318 -25.57 -1.37 18.48
C ALA A 318 -26.09 -1.28 19.94
N LEU A 319 -25.69 -2.20 20.83
CA LEU A 319 -25.94 -2.18 22.29
C LEU A 319 -24.62 -2.22 23.09
#